data_AF-A0A2V7MG48-F1
#
_entry.id   AF-A0A2V7MG48-F1
#
_cell.length_a   1.000
_cell.length_b   1.000
_cell.length_c   1.000
_cell.angle_alpha   90.00
_cell.angle_beta   90.00
_cell.angle_gamma   90.00
#
_symmetry.space_group_name_H-M   'P 1'
#
loop_
_entity.id
_entity.type
_entity.pdbx_description
1 polymer ?
#
loop_
_entity_poly.entity_id
_entity_poly.type
_entity_poly.pdbx_seq_one_letter_code
_entity_poly.pdbx_strand_id
1 'polypeptide(L)'
;MGWARRAGSPGEGGVDHPAAHAAPRKDRAVTQPPVETRLLIATRNEGKMREIRDLFTGLPFRLVFPVDQFLERLPDEADLERGTSFAENAVAKARYFAKRATIPTMAEDSGLEVDALDGAPGVFSARWAQMHGAGSREGGDDAANNALLLERLAGVPDEQRTAR
;
A
#
# COMPACT_ATOMS: atom_id res chain seq x y z
N MET A 1 1.38 10.13 72.57
CA MET A 1 2.14 11.35 72.96
C MET A 1 3.58 10.94 73.15
N GLY A 2 4.40 11.12 72.10
CA GLY A 2 5.72 10.52 71.94
C GLY A 2 6.84 11.34 72.57
N TRP A 3 7.82 10.62 73.12
CA TRP A 3 8.92 11.10 73.95
C TRP A 3 10.00 11.84 73.14
N ALA A 4 10.70 12.75 73.82
CA ALA A 4 11.68 13.67 73.26
C ALA A 4 13.13 13.19 73.37
N ARG A 5 13.93 13.50 72.33
CA ARG A 5 15.40 13.83 72.29
C ARG A 5 16.37 12.71 72.79
N ARG A 6 17.60 12.51 72.28
CA ARG A 6 18.57 13.34 71.52
C ARG A 6 19.75 12.44 71.07
N ALA A 7 20.46 12.92 70.04
CA ALA A 7 21.91 12.90 69.80
C ALA A 7 22.68 11.57 69.54
N GLY A 8 23.38 11.56 68.40
CA GLY A 8 24.52 10.67 68.11
C GLY A 8 25.07 10.87 66.68
N SER A 9 26.06 11.74 66.51
CA SER A 9 27.08 11.66 65.44
C SER A 9 28.42 11.49 66.16
N PRO A 10 29.34 10.61 65.71
CA PRO A 10 30.24 10.97 64.59
C PRO A 10 30.71 9.76 63.75
N GLY A 11 31.39 10.01 62.63
CA GLY A 11 32.17 8.96 61.97
C GLY A 11 32.48 9.22 60.50
N GLU A 12 33.42 10.12 60.24
CA GLU A 12 34.22 10.08 59.01
C GLU A 12 35.10 8.83 59.04
N GLY A 13 35.09 8.07 57.94
CA GLY A 13 35.89 6.86 57.80
C GLY A 13 35.97 6.50 56.32
N GLY A 14 36.92 7.14 55.63
CA GLY A 14 37.28 6.77 54.27
C GLY A 14 37.77 5.33 54.21
N VAL A 15 37.31 4.60 53.20
CA VAL A 15 37.86 3.30 52.84
C VAL A 15 38.16 3.35 51.35
N ASP A 16 39.45 3.43 51.04
CA ASP A 16 40.00 3.30 49.70
C ASP A 16 39.57 1.96 49.10
N HIS A 17 38.79 2.01 48.02
CA HIS A 17 38.59 0.86 47.14
C HIS A 17 39.58 0.94 45.98
N PRO A 18 40.43 -0.09 45.76
CA PRO A 18 41.31 -0.10 44.62
C PRO A 18 40.50 -0.17 43.33
N ALA A 19 40.80 0.73 42.41
CA ALA A 19 40.20 0.80 41.08
C ALA A 19 40.42 -0.52 40.33
N ALA A 20 39.35 -1.28 40.13
CA ALA A 20 39.34 -2.39 39.20
C ALA A 20 39.41 -1.82 37.78
N HIS A 21 40.54 -2.01 37.10
CA HIS A 21 40.68 -1.79 35.67
C HIS A 21 39.70 -2.70 34.91
N ALA A 22 38.53 -2.17 34.56
CA ALA A 22 37.63 -2.81 33.61
C ALA A 22 38.24 -2.66 32.20
N ALA A 23 38.57 -3.80 31.59
CA ALA A 23 38.95 -3.85 30.18
C ALA A 23 37.83 -3.23 29.30
N PRO A 24 38.18 -2.55 28.19
CA PRO A 24 37.17 -1.96 27.32
C PRO A 24 36.27 -3.06 26.77
N ARG A 25 34.97 -2.96 27.05
CA ARG A 25 33.96 -3.78 26.37
C ARG A 25 34.06 -3.43 24.90
N LYS A 26 34.43 -4.41 24.06
CA LYS A 26 34.34 -4.25 22.60
C LYS A 26 32.89 -3.95 22.29
N ASP A 27 32.62 -2.72 21.89
CA ASP A 27 31.32 -2.29 21.39
C ASP A 27 30.95 -3.21 20.24
N ARG A 28 30.11 -4.20 20.53
CA ARG A 28 29.52 -5.06 19.53
C ARG A 28 28.55 -4.14 18.79
N ALA A 29 28.98 -3.65 17.63
CA ALA A 29 28.13 -2.84 16.75
C ALA A 29 26.82 -3.61 16.54
N VAL A 30 25.77 -3.16 17.22
CA VAL A 30 24.42 -3.59 16.94
C VAL A 30 24.10 -2.93 15.61
N THR A 31 24.36 -3.65 14.52
CA THR A 31 23.86 -3.24 13.21
C THR A 31 22.34 -3.26 13.33
N GLN A 32 21.74 -2.06 13.43
CA GLN A 32 20.30 -1.94 13.30
C GLN A 32 19.92 -2.60 11.97
N PRO A 33 18.87 -3.45 11.95
CA PRO A 33 18.38 -3.96 10.68
C PRO A 33 18.07 -2.76 9.77
N PRO A 34 18.28 -2.88 8.44
CA PRO A 34 17.95 -1.81 7.52
C PRO A 34 16.50 -1.39 7.78
N VAL A 35 16.28 -0.09 7.95
CA VAL A 35 14.93 0.44 8.16
C VAL A 35 14.18 0.24 6.85
N GLU A 36 13.37 -0.82 6.79
CA GLU A 36 12.49 -1.06 5.65
C GLU A 36 11.54 0.12 5.50
N THR A 37 11.57 0.76 4.34
CA THR A 37 10.70 1.90 4.07
C THR A 37 9.29 1.35 3.86
N ARG A 38 8.33 1.79 4.68
CA ARG A 38 6.93 1.44 4.47
C ARG A 38 6.41 2.15 3.22
N LEU A 39 5.82 1.38 2.31
CA LEU A 39 5.21 1.89 1.08
C LEU A 39 3.78 1.39 0.99
N LEU A 40 2.81 2.30 0.96
CA LEU A 40 1.42 1.96 0.73
C LEU A 40 1.17 1.78 -0.77
N ILE A 41 0.59 0.64 -1.16
CA ILE A 41 0.12 0.41 -2.53
C ILE A 41 -1.39 0.63 -2.55
N ALA A 42 -1.83 1.68 -3.24
CA ALA A 42 -3.23 2.13 -3.31
C ALA A 42 -4.11 1.25 -4.22
N THR A 43 -4.17 -0.05 -3.93
CA THR A 43 -5.06 -1.00 -4.60
C THR A 43 -5.83 -1.83 -3.58
N ARG A 44 -7.08 -2.16 -3.92
CA ARG A 44 -7.90 -3.16 -3.21
C ARG A 44 -8.10 -4.44 -4.01
N ASN A 45 -7.54 -4.54 -5.22
CA ASN A 45 -7.65 -5.72 -6.06
C ASN A 45 -6.64 -6.77 -5.60
N GLU A 46 -7.12 -7.92 -5.11
CA GLU A 46 -6.28 -8.99 -4.58
C GLU A 46 -5.29 -9.58 -5.59
N GLY A 47 -5.65 -9.63 -6.88
CA GLY A 47 -4.76 -10.03 -7.97
C GLY A 47 -3.56 -9.10 -8.06
N LYS A 48 -3.83 -7.80 -8.17
CA LYS A 48 -2.78 -6.76 -8.18
C LYS A 48 -1.92 -6.79 -6.92
N MET A 49 -2.51 -7.05 -5.75
CA MET A 49 -1.73 -7.17 -4.52
C MET A 49 -0.72 -8.31 -4.58
N ARG A 50 -1.06 -9.45 -5.20
CA ARG A 50 -0.13 -10.56 -5.38
C ARG A 50 0.99 -10.19 -6.35
N GLU A 51 0.62 -9.70 -7.53
CA GLU A 51 1.58 -9.31 -8.58
C GLU A 51 2.57 -8.25 -8.09
N ILE A 52 2.08 -7.21 -7.40
CA ILE A 52 2.95 -6.13 -6.91
C ILE A 52 3.87 -6.63 -5.78
N ARG A 53 3.42 -7.56 -4.93
CA ARG A 53 4.31 -8.19 -3.93
C ARG A 53 5.45 -8.92 -4.62
N ASP A 54 5.15 -9.69 -5.67
CA ASP A 54 6.14 -10.43 -6.42
C ASP A 54 7.15 -9.47 -7.09
N LEU A 55 6.67 -8.41 -7.74
CA LEU A 55 7.50 -7.39 -8.38
C LEU A 55 8.44 -6.64 -7.41
N PHE A 56 8.03 -6.48 -6.15
CA PHE A 56 8.83 -5.80 -5.13
C PHE A 56 9.75 -6.73 -4.33
N THR A 57 9.79 -8.02 -4.65
CA THR A 57 10.65 -8.99 -3.99
C THR A 57 12.12 -8.57 -4.06
N GLY A 58 12.79 -8.48 -2.91
CA GLY A 58 14.19 -8.09 -2.80
C GLY A 58 14.44 -6.57 -2.79
N LEU A 59 13.41 -5.74 -2.94
CA LEU A 59 13.52 -4.29 -2.76
C LEU A 59 13.39 -3.92 -1.27
N PRO A 60 13.99 -2.79 -0.82
CA PRO A 60 13.99 -2.38 0.59
C PRO A 60 12.67 -1.72 1.04
N PHE A 61 11.53 -2.26 0.58
CA PHE A 61 10.20 -1.75 0.88
C PHE A 61 9.35 -2.78 1.62
N ARG A 62 8.73 -2.31 2.71
CA ARG A 62 7.64 -3.03 3.36
C ARG A 62 6.33 -2.59 2.75
N LEU A 63 5.83 -3.38 1.81
CA LEU A 63 4.53 -3.10 1.20
C LEU A 63 3.40 -3.25 2.21
N VAL A 64 2.51 -2.26 2.24
CA VAL A 64 1.23 -2.31 2.95
C VAL A 64 0.12 -1.92 1.98
N PHE A 65 -1.07 -2.43 2.21
CA PHE A 65 -2.25 -2.17 1.39
C PHE A 65 -3.34 -1.49 2.24
N PRO A 66 -4.37 -0.85 1.63
CA PRO A 66 -5.46 -0.21 2.36
C PRO A 66 -6.11 -1.12 3.40
N VAL A 67 -6.25 -2.41 3.06
CA VAL A 67 -6.79 -3.45 3.95
C VAL A 67 -5.91 -3.68 5.19
N ASP A 68 -4.58 -3.69 5.04
CA ASP A 68 -3.63 -3.88 6.15
C ASP A 68 -3.59 -2.67 7.10
N GLN A 69 -4.04 -1.51 6.61
CA GLN A 69 -4.06 -0.25 7.35
C GLN A 69 -5.45 0.06 7.93
N PHE A 70 -6.39 -0.89 7.84
CA PHE A 70 -7.78 -0.72 8.29
C PHE A 70 -8.44 0.53 7.70
N LEU A 71 -8.06 0.91 6.47
CA LEU A 71 -8.67 2.04 5.78
C LEU A 71 -10.04 1.62 5.28
N GLU A 72 -11.08 2.12 5.95
CA GLU A 72 -12.47 1.94 5.55
C GLU A 72 -12.69 2.36 4.09
N ARG A 73 -13.56 1.66 3.37
CA ARG A 73 -13.98 2.09 2.03
C ARG A 73 -15.00 3.20 2.19
N LEU A 74 -14.66 4.40 1.73
CA LEU A 74 -15.56 5.55 1.76
C LEU A 74 -16.21 5.73 0.37
N PRO A 75 -17.39 6.38 0.27
CA PRO A 75 -18.09 6.55 -1.01
C PRO A 75 -17.27 7.29 -2.08
N ASP A 76 -16.43 8.24 -1.67
CA ASP A 76 -15.57 9.02 -2.56
C ASP A 76 -14.45 8.21 -3.21
N GLU A 77 -14.16 6.99 -2.70
CA GLU A 77 -13.22 6.08 -3.33
C GLU A 77 -13.70 5.63 -4.73
N ALA A 78 -15.02 5.58 -4.95
CA ALA A 78 -15.61 5.25 -6.25
C ALA A 78 -15.32 6.30 -7.33
N ASP A 79 -14.98 7.53 -6.93
CA ASP A 79 -14.72 8.63 -7.86
C ASP A 79 -13.26 8.70 -8.33
N LEU A 80 -12.37 7.89 -7.74
CA LEU A 80 -10.92 7.92 -8.00
C LEU A 80 -10.53 7.45 -9.41
N GLU A 81 -11.43 6.75 -10.10
CA GLU A 81 -11.19 6.22 -11.45
C GLU A 81 -12.04 6.93 -12.53
N ARG A 82 -12.55 8.14 -12.25
CA ARG A 82 -13.32 8.94 -13.21
C ARG A 82 -12.49 9.72 -14.23
N GLY A 83 -11.16 9.66 -14.15
CA GLY A 83 -10.26 10.33 -15.08
C GLY A 83 -10.37 9.77 -16.50
N THR A 84 -9.81 10.51 -17.46
CA THR A 84 -9.81 10.12 -18.87
C THR A 84 -8.50 9.44 -19.28
N SER A 85 -7.56 9.28 -18.34
CA SER A 85 -6.30 8.57 -18.55
C SER A 85 -5.89 7.73 -17.33
N PHE A 86 -5.12 6.66 -17.58
CA PHE A 86 -4.57 5.81 -16.52
C PHE A 86 -3.70 6.61 -15.52
N ALA A 87 -2.92 7.58 -16.02
CA ALA A 87 -2.06 8.40 -15.19
C ALA A 87 -2.86 9.27 -14.20
N GLU A 88 -3.96 9.87 -14.65
CA GLU A 88 -4.84 10.67 -13.78
C GLU A 88 -5.47 9.81 -12.69
N ASN A 89 -5.99 8.63 -13.04
CA ASN A 89 -6.58 7.69 -12.09
C ASN A 89 -5.54 7.20 -11.06
N ALA A 90 -4.33 6.86 -11.51
CA ALA A 90 -3.24 6.47 -10.62
C ALA A 90 -2.88 7.62 -9.65
N VAL A 91 -2.72 8.85 -10.15
CA VAL A 91 -2.44 10.01 -9.29
C VAL A 91 -3.57 10.27 -8.28
N ALA A 92 -4.83 10.18 -8.71
CA ALA A 92 -5.99 10.33 -7.85
C ALA A 92 -5.98 9.30 -6.70
N LYS A 93 -5.79 8.02 -7.03
CA LYS A 93 -5.64 6.92 -6.06
C LYS A 93 -4.49 7.16 -5.08
N ALA A 94 -3.29 7.48 -5.58
CA ALA A 94 -2.12 7.72 -4.74
C ALA A 94 -2.36 8.87 -3.76
N ARG A 95 -2.88 10.01 -4.24
CA ARG A 95 -3.16 11.19 -3.40
C ARG A 95 -4.22 10.91 -2.35
N TYR A 96 -5.29 10.20 -2.73
CA TYR A 96 -6.38 9.86 -1.82
C TYR A 96 -5.87 9.04 -0.64
N PHE A 97 -5.19 7.92 -0.92
CA PHE A 97 -4.71 7.02 0.12
C PHE A 97 -3.53 7.60 0.91
N ALA A 98 -2.65 8.39 0.29
CA ALA A 98 -1.57 9.11 1.01
C ALA A 98 -2.11 10.04 2.10
N LYS A 99 -3.16 10.82 1.78
CA LYS A 99 -3.81 11.73 2.75
C LYS A 99 -4.37 10.98 3.96
N ARG A 100 -4.91 9.78 3.74
CA ARG A 100 -5.56 8.97 4.77
C ARG A 100 -4.58 8.18 5.62
N ALA A 101 -3.51 7.68 5.01
CA ALA A 101 -2.56 6.79 5.68
C ALA A 101 -1.35 7.52 6.27
N THR A 102 -1.00 8.71 5.76
CA THR A 102 0.25 9.43 6.09
C THR A 102 1.52 8.61 5.84
N ILE A 103 1.47 7.70 4.86
CA ILE A 103 2.57 6.83 4.41
C ILE A 103 2.90 7.22 2.96
N PRO A 104 4.16 7.15 2.50
CA PRO A 104 4.47 7.21 1.07
C PRO A 104 3.59 6.22 0.29
N THR A 105 2.90 6.70 -0.74
CA THR A 105 1.90 5.91 -1.47
C THR A 105 2.21 5.85 -2.94
N MET A 106 2.22 4.62 -3.48
CA MET A 106 2.22 4.35 -4.91
C MET A 106 0.84 3.86 -5.33
N ALA A 107 0.44 4.22 -6.54
CA ALA A 107 -0.75 3.68 -7.18
C ALA A 107 -0.44 3.32 -8.61
N GLU A 108 -1.26 2.45 -9.18
CA GLU A 108 -1.23 2.05 -10.57
C GLU A 108 -2.68 1.96 -11.07
N ASP A 109 -2.85 2.18 -12.37
CA ASP A 109 -4.11 2.02 -13.08
C ASP A 109 -3.87 1.26 -14.38
N SER A 110 -4.72 0.27 -14.65
CA SER A 110 -4.60 -0.61 -15.80
C SER A 110 -5.94 -0.73 -16.51
N GLY A 111 -5.89 -1.05 -17.78
CA GLY A 111 -7.04 -1.45 -18.57
C GLY A 111 -6.59 -2.20 -19.81
N LEU A 112 -7.56 -2.76 -20.52
CA LEU A 112 -7.38 -3.36 -21.82
C LEU A 112 -7.77 -2.34 -22.89
N GLU A 113 -6.89 -2.09 -23.84
CA GLU A 113 -7.19 -1.27 -25.01
C GLU A 113 -7.24 -2.16 -26.25
N VAL A 114 -8.37 -2.19 -26.96
CA VAL A 114 -8.53 -3.02 -28.16
C VAL A 114 -8.59 -2.16 -29.40
N ASP A 115 -7.72 -2.44 -30.37
CA ASP A 115 -7.53 -1.59 -31.56
C ASP A 115 -8.81 -1.52 -32.42
N ALA A 116 -9.50 -2.64 -32.61
CA ALA A 116 -10.78 -2.69 -33.33
C ALA A 116 -11.93 -1.95 -32.64
N LEU A 117 -11.77 -1.57 -31.37
CA LEU A 117 -12.76 -0.84 -30.58
C LEU A 117 -12.29 0.58 -30.25
N ASP A 118 -11.40 1.14 -31.06
CA ASP A 118 -10.83 2.48 -30.86
C ASP A 118 -10.20 2.67 -29.46
N GLY A 119 -9.59 1.61 -28.94
CA GLY A 119 -8.97 1.59 -27.61
C GLY A 119 -9.92 1.31 -26.45
N ALA A 120 -11.22 1.11 -26.70
CA ALA A 120 -12.12 0.63 -25.65
C ALA A 120 -11.79 -0.82 -25.23
N PRO A 121 -12.04 -1.21 -23.96
CA PRO A 121 -12.63 -0.42 -22.88
C PRO A 121 -11.69 0.61 -22.19
N GLY A 122 -10.37 0.49 -22.33
CA GLY A 122 -9.38 1.43 -21.79
C GLY A 122 -9.53 1.66 -20.28
N VAL A 123 -9.54 2.93 -19.85
CA VAL A 123 -9.72 3.32 -18.44
C VAL A 123 -11.04 2.85 -17.81
N PHE A 124 -11.99 2.36 -18.61
CA PHE A 124 -13.28 1.86 -18.15
C PHE A 124 -13.29 0.34 -17.93
N SER A 125 -12.17 -0.35 -18.14
CA SER A 125 -12.08 -1.82 -18.14
C SER A 125 -12.79 -2.50 -16.96
N ALA A 126 -12.57 -2.03 -15.72
CA ALA A 126 -13.15 -2.64 -14.52
C ALA A 126 -14.67 -2.47 -14.39
N ARG A 127 -15.26 -1.50 -15.11
CA ARG A 127 -16.69 -1.11 -15.03
C ARG A 127 -17.37 -1.09 -16.39
N TRP A 128 -16.79 -1.75 -17.38
CA TRP A 128 -17.23 -1.65 -18.77
C TRP A 128 -18.69 -2.11 -18.92
N ALA A 129 -19.00 -3.32 -18.44
CA ALA A 129 -20.36 -3.84 -18.46
C ALA A 129 -21.34 -2.94 -17.69
N GLN A 130 -20.95 -2.46 -16.50
CA GLN A 130 -21.77 -1.58 -15.66
C GLN A 130 -22.18 -0.30 -16.41
N MET A 131 -21.22 0.34 -17.08
CA MET A 131 -21.48 1.54 -17.88
C MET A 131 -22.40 1.29 -19.08
N HIS A 132 -22.47 0.04 -19.54
CA HIS A 132 -23.37 -0.42 -20.60
C HIS A 132 -24.66 -1.08 -20.07
N GLY A 133 -24.97 -0.93 -18.78
CA GLY A 133 -26.23 -1.41 -18.20
C GLY A 133 -26.26 -2.90 -17.88
N ALA A 134 -25.11 -3.57 -17.86
CA ALA A 134 -24.95 -4.99 -17.54
C ALA A 134 -24.04 -5.20 -16.31
N GLY A 135 -24.03 -6.41 -15.76
CA GLY A 135 -23.18 -6.77 -14.62
C GLY A 135 -23.59 -6.13 -13.28
N SER A 136 -22.71 -6.26 -12.29
CA SER A 136 -22.94 -5.74 -10.94
C SER A 136 -23.07 -4.22 -10.87
N ARG A 137 -24.01 -3.71 -10.05
CA ARG A 137 -24.12 -2.29 -9.71
C ARG A 137 -22.91 -1.77 -8.93
N GLU A 138 -22.15 -2.67 -8.31
CA GLU A 138 -20.96 -2.34 -7.52
C GLU A 138 -19.68 -2.32 -8.38
N GLY A 139 -19.77 -2.71 -9.66
CA GLY A 139 -18.62 -2.85 -10.56
C GLY A 139 -17.81 -4.14 -10.32
N GLY A 140 -16.72 -4.32 -11.05
CA GLY A 140 -15.79 -5.46 -10.86
C GLY A 140 -16.32 -6.83 -11.29
N ASP A 141 -17.33 -6.86 -12.16
CA ASP A 141 -17.88 -8.09 -12.72
C ASP A 141 -17.10 -8.49 -13.98
N ASP A 142 -15.97 -9.16 -13.78
CA ASP A 142 -15.06 -9.57 -14.87
C ASP A 142 -15.75 -10.45 -15.91
N ALA A 143 -16.68 -11.30 -15.48
CA ALA A 143 -17.44 -12.16 -16.38
C ALA A 143 -18.34 -11.32 -17.31
N ALA A 144 -19.06 -10.34 -16.75
CA ALA A 144 -19.88 -9.43 -17.55
C ALA A 144 -19.02 -8.53 -18.47
N ASN A 145 -17.89 -8.02 -17.98
CA ASN A 145 -16.96 -7.21 -18.78
C ASN A 145 -16.44 -8.00 -19.98
N ASN A 146 -16.00 -9.24 -19.76
CA ASN A 146 -15.51 -10.12 -20.82
C ASN A 146 -16.62 -10.52 -21.80
N ALA A 147 -17.82 -10.82 -21.31
CA ALA A 147 -18.96 -11.14 -22.17
C ALA A 147 -19.30 -9.98 -23.11
N LEU A 148 -19.36 -8.76 -22.58
CA LEU A 148 -19.60 -7.56 -23.39
C LEU A 148 -18.45 -7.31 -24.38
N LEU A 149 -17.19 -7.50 -23.97
CA LEU A 149 -16.06 -7.36 -24.88
C LEU A 149 -16.16 -8.33 -26.07
N LEU A 150 -16.46 -9.61 -25.79
CA LEU A 150 -16.61 -10.64 -26.82
C LEU A 150 -17.80 -10.34 -27.74
N GLU A 151 -18.91 -9.83 -27.20
CA GLU A 151 -20.05 -9.36 -28.00
C GLU A 151 -19.64 -8.24 -28.95
N ARG A 152 -18.87 -7.24 -28.48
CA ARG A 152 -18.39 -6.12 -29.29
C ARG A 152 -17.39 -6.54 -30.37
N LEU A 153 -16.66 -7.64 -30.14
CA LEU A 153 -15.73 -8.21 -31.11
C LEU A 153 -16.37 -9.26 -32.04
N ALA A 154 -17.67 -9.51 -31.92
CA ALA A 154 -18.38 -10.41 -32.81
C ALA A 154 -18.31 -9.92 -34.27
N GLY A 155 -17.81 -10.77 -35.16
CA GLY A 155 -17.63 -10.44 -36.58
C GLY A 155 -16.36 -9.65 -36.93
N VAL A 156 -15.58 -9.21 -35.93
CA VAL A 156 -14.24 -8.65 -36.18
C VAL A 156 -13.29 -9.81 -36.56
N PRO A 157 -12.59 -9.76 -37.71
CA PRO A 157 -11.59 -10.76 -38.09
C PRO A 157 -10.48 -10.89 -37.04
N ASP A 158 -9.94 -12.09 -36.85
CA ASP A 158 -8.96 -12.36 -35.80
C ASP A 158 -7.70 -11.49 -35.94
N GLU A 159 -7.28 -11.18 -37.16
CA GLU A 159 -6.11 -10.34 -37.43
C GLU A 159 -6.31 -8.88 -37.01
N GLN A 160 -7.54 -8.46 -36.77
CA GLN A 160 -7.90 -7.10 -36.32
C GLN A 160 -8.17 -7.02 -34.82
N ARG A 161 -8.11 -8.14 -34.08
CA ARG A 161 -8.39 -8.20 -32.63
C ARG A 161 -7.18 -7.89 -31.76
N THR A 162 -6.24 -7.09 -32.23
CA THR A 162 -5.05 -6.70 -31.45
C THR A 162 -5.43 -5.84 -30.25
N ALA A 163 -4.69 -6.00 -29.15
CA ALA A 163 -4.94 -5.31 -27.89
C ALA A 163 -3.65 -5.12 -27.09
N ARG A 164 -3.69 -4.22 -26.10
CA ARG A 164 -2.61 -3.95 -25.14
C ARG A 164 -3.13 -3.70 -23.73
#